data_AF-A0A9D8DY02-F1
#
_entry.id   AF-A0A9D8DY02-F1
#
_cell.length_a   1.000
_cell.length_b   1.000
_cell.length_c   1.000
_cell.angle_alpha   90.00
_cell.angle_beta   90.00
_cell.angle_gamma   90.00
#
_symmetry.space_group_name_H-M   'P 1'
#
loop_
_entity.id
_entity.type
_entity.pdbx_description
1 polymer ?
#
loop_
_entity_poly.entity_id
_entity_poly.type
_entity_poly.pdbx_seq_one_letter_code
_entity_poly.pdbx_strand_id
1 'polypeptide(L)'
;MDLSELKANWNDVLDELEKTNRVAWLIFFDARLVSLIGDKLVIDFLDRTKLAANHDFASHISSAQLSALTGAILTVLNLELEISVKS
;
A
#
# COMPACT_ATOMS: atom_id res chain seq x y z
N MET A 1 -8.79 0.75 14.86
CA MET A 1 -9.06 0.22 13.52
C MET A 1 -8.35 -1.11 13.40
N ASP A 2 -9.08 -2.12 12.97
CA ASP A 2 -8.56 -3.48 12.82
C ASP A 2 -8.27 -3.79 11.35
N LEU A 3 -7.40 -4.78 11.10
CA LEU A 3 -7.04 -5.22 9.74
C LEU A 3 -8.28 -5.58 8.90
N SER A 4 -9.32 -6.14 9.52
CA SER A 4 -10.56 -6.52 8.84
C SER A 4 -11.35 -5.30 8.36
N GLU A 5 -11.40 -4.23 9.15
CA GLU A 5 -12.03 -2.96 8.73
C GLU A 5 -11.24 -2.32 7.59
N LEU A 6 -9.90 -2.36 7.68
CA LEU A 6 -9.05 -1.86 6.61
C LEU A 6 -9.25 -2.65 5.32
N LYS A 7 -9.36 -3.98 5.40
CA LYS A 7 -9.68 -4.84 4.25
C LYS A 7 -11.01 -4.50 3.62
N ALA A 8 -12.02 -4.16 4.42
CA ALA A 8 -13.34 -3.77 3.91
C ALA A 8 -13.28 -2.45 3.12
N ASN A 9 -12.49 -1.48 3.60
CA ASN A 9 -12.30 -0.17 2.95
C ASN A 9 -11.13 -0.14 1.96
N TRP A 10 -10.43 -1.26 1.75
CA TRP A 10 -9.21 -1.28 0.95
C TRP A 10 -9.49 -0.96 -0.52
N ASN A 11 -10.64 -1.39 -1.03
CA ASN A 11 -11.06 -1.04 -2.38
C ASN A 11 -11.24 0.46 -2.53
N ASP A 12 -11.86 1.15 -1.57
CA ASP A 12 -12.02 2.61 -1.59
C ASP A 12 -10.66 3.33 -1.56
N VAL A 13 -9.72 2.83 -0.75
CA VAL A 13 -8.33 3.33 -0.73
C VAL A 13 -7.66 3.16 -2.08
N LEU A 14 -7.80 1.99 -2.72
CA LEU A 14 -7.25 1.74 -4.06
C LEU A 14 -7.92 2.63 -5.12
N ASP A 15 -9.21 2.88 -5.01
CA ASP A 15 -9.97 3.76 -5.91
C ASP A 15 -9.46 5.22 -5.83
N GLU A 16 -9.22 5.72 -4.61
CA GLU A 16 -8.62 7.04 -4.38
C GLU A 16 -7.16 7.11 -4.86
N LEU A 17 -6.40 6.03 -4.62
CA LEU A 17 -5.03 5.91 -5.09
C LEU A 17 -4.96 5.88 -6.62
N GLU A 18 -5.88 5.22 -7.30
CA GLU A 18 -5.96 5.21 -8.76
C GLU A 18 -6.20 6.62 -9.32
N LYS A 19 -7.12 7.37 -8.71
CA LYS A 19 -7.44 8.75 -9.08
C LYS A 19 -6.26 9.70 -8.86
N THR A 20 -5.55 9.53 -7.76
CA THR A 20 -4.44 10.42 -7.37
C THR A 20 -3.14 10.04 -8.08
N ASN A 21 -2.79 8.77 -8.11
CA ASN A 21 -1.54 8.26 -8.66
C ASN A 21 -1.68 6.83 -9.19
N ARG A 22 -2.06 6.73 -10.46
CA ARG A 22 -2.18 5.46 -11.19
C ARG A 22 -0.91 4.61 -11.20
N VAL A 23 0.28 5.20 -11.11
CA VAL A 23 1.55 4.46 -11.04
C VAL A 23 1.69 3.77 -9.69
N ALA A 24 1.38 4.47 -8.59
CA ALA A 24 1.35 3.87 -7.26
C ALA A 24 0.28 2.77 -7.19
N TRP A 25 -0.90 2.99 -7.79
CA TRP A 25 -1.93 1.97 -7.91
C TRP A 25 -1.42 0.70 -8.63
N LEU A 26 -0.75 0.83 -9.78
CA LEU A 26 -0.15 -0.31 -10.50
C LEU A 26 0.92 -1.08 -9.69
N ILE A 27 1.46 -0.50 -8.63
CA ILE A 27 2.39 -1.16 -7.70
C ILE A 27 1.60 -1.84 -6.59
N PHE A 28 0.68 -1.12 -5.94
CA PHE A 28 -0.02 -1.57 -4.74
C PHE A 28 -1.33 -2.35 -4.98
N PHE A 29 -1.86 -2.40 -6.21
CA PHE A 29 -3.11 -3.13 -6.49
C PHE A 29 -2.98 -4.64 -6.22
N ASP A 30 -1.77 -5.20 -6.38
CA ASP A 30 -1.45 -6.60 -6.06
C ASP A 30 -1.03 -6.80 -4.60
N ALA A 31 -0.91 -5.71 -3.83
CA ALA A 31 -0.49 -5.77 -2.44
C ALA A 31 -1.60 -6.36 -1.56
N ARG A 32 -1.21 -7.35 -0.76
CA ARG A 32 -2.06 -7.99 0.22
C ARG A 32 -1.80 -7.43 1.60
N LEU A 33 -2.88 -7.04 2.27
CA LEU A 33 -2.88 -6.63 3.67
C LEU A 33 -2.60 -7.83 4.58
N VAL A 34 -1.37 -7.93 5.08
CA VAL A 34 -0.91 -9.06 5.93
C VAL A 34 -1.28 -8.83 7.38
N SER A 35 -0.93 -7.65 7.92
CA SER A 35 -1.12 -7.33 9.33
C SER A 35 -1.23 -5.83 9.52
N LEU A 36 -2.01 -5.41 10.51
CA LEU A 36 -2.11 -4.02 10.95
C LEU A 36 -1.91 -4.03 12.46
N ILE A 37 -0.85 -3.40 12.95
CA ILE A 37 -0.51 -3.34 14.37
C ILE A 37 -0.28 -1.88 14.76
N GLY A 38 -1.23 -1.32 15.50
CA GLY A 38 -1.28 0.13 15.75
C GLY A 38 -1.41 0.88 14.43
N ASP A 39 -0.47 1.77 14.15
CA ASP A 39 -0.41 2.55 12.92
C ASP A 39 0.48 1.92 11.83
N LYS A 40 1.06 0.73 12.07
CA LYS A 40 1.89 0.05 11.09
C LYS A 40 1.10 -0.96 10.27
N LEU A 41 0.99 -0.69 8.98
CA LEU A 41 0.39 -1.59 8.01
C LEU A 41 1.46 -2.41 7.29
N VAL A 42 1.43 -3.72 7.47
CA VAL A 42 2.29 -4.66 6.77
C VAL A 42 1.58 -5.19 5.53
N ILE A 43 2.19 -4.97 4.37
CA ILE A 43 1.72 -5.48 3.07
C ILE A 43 2.71 -6.48 2.45
N ASP A 44 2.21 -7.44 1.69
CA ASP A 44 2.99 -8.44 0.96
C ASP A 44 2.53 -8.49 -0.50
N PHE A 45 3.46 -8.58 -1.45
CA PHE A 45 3.15 -8.64 -2.88
C PHE A 45 3.11 -10.11 -3.34
N LEU A 46 2.10 -10.52 -4.12
CA LEU A 46 2.09 -11.88 -4.67
C LEU A 46 3.23 -12.05 -5.66
N ASP A 47 3.37 -11.09 -6.57
CA ASP A 47 4.32 -11.19 -7.66
C ASP A 47 5.71 -10.71 -7.21
N ARG A 48 6.37 -11.55 -6.40
CA ARG A 48 7.78 -11.34 -6.04
C ARG A 48 8.70 -11.45 -7.24
N THR A 49 8.23 -11.97 -8.37
CA THR A 49 8.98 -11.98 -9.64
C THR A 49 9.16 -10.58 -10.21
N LYS A 50 8.24 -9.64 -9.95
CA LYS A 50 8.52 -8.20 -10.14
C LYS A 50 9.61 -7.68 -9.21
N LEU A 51 9.69 -8.18 -7.97
CA LEU A 51 10.79 -7.88 -7.05
C LEU A 51 12.14 -8.50 -7.47
N ALA A 52 12.12 -9.68 -8.09
CA ALA A 52 13.34 -10.45 -8.39
C ALA A 52 14.06 -10.00 -9.69
N ALA A 53 13.38 -9.29 -10.59
CA ALA A 53 13.97 -8.87 -11.86
C ALA A 53 14.93 -7.67 -11.73
N ASN A 54 14.84 -6.90 -10.65
CA ASN A 54 15.72 -5.78 -10.36
C ASN A 54 16.03 -5.82 -8.86
N HIS A 55 17.31 -5.93 -8.50
CA HIS A 55 17.85 -6.08 -7.14
C HIS A 55 17.44 -5.00 -6.10
N ASP A 56 16.48 -4.13 -6.43
CA ASP A 56 16.19 -2.87 -5.76
C ASP A 56 14.73 -2.41 -6.00
N PHE A 57 13.74 -3.31 -5.96
CA PHE A 57 12.33 -2.87 -6.07
C PHE A 57 11.88 -2.04 -4.87
N ALA A 58 12.42 -2.31 -3.68
CA ALA A 58 12.27 -1.44 -2.51
C ALA A 58 12.82 -0.02 -2.77
N SER A 59 13.80 0.11 -3.67
CA SER A 59 14.34 1.41 -4.12
C SER A 59 13.51 2.04 -5.26
N HIS A 60 12.65 1.27 -5.94
CA HIS A 60 11.69 1.75 -6.95
C HIS A 60 10.35 2.22 -6.36
N ILE A 61 9.97 1.74 -5.17
CA ILE A 61 8.92 2.40 -4.38
C ILE A 61 9.55 3.66 -3.78
N SER A 62 9.52 4.74 -4.55
CA SER A 62 9.97 6.02 -4.03
C SER A 62 9.03 6.49 -2.91
N SER A 63 9.53 7.42 -2.10
CA SER A 63 8.74 8.10 -1.06
C SER A 63 7.45 8.72 -1.62
N ALA A 64 7.40 9.07 -2.90
CA ALA A 64 6.19 9.56 -3.57
C ALA A 64 5.06 8.52 -3.65
N GLN A 65 5.34 7.25 -3.96
CA GLN A 65 4.31 6.22 -4.03
C GLN A 65 3.82 5.82 -2.64
N LEU A 66 4.72 5.73 -1.66
CA LEU A 66 4.33 5.52 -0.25
C LEU A 66 3.47 6.68 0.25
N SER A 67 3.87 7.92 -0.02
CA SER A 67 3.11 9.11 0.34
C SER A 67 1.75 9.15 -0.35
N ALA A 68 1.65 8.72 -1.61
CA ALA A 68 0.37 8.61 -2.31
C ALA A 68 -0.57 7.58 -1.64
N LEU A 69 -0.04 6.42 -1.25
CA LEU A 69 -0.83 5.39 -0.56
C LEU A 69 -1.27 5.86 0.83
N THR A 70 -0.36 6.42 1.63
CA THR A 70 -0.70 6.99 2.94
C THR A 70 -1.70 8.13 2.81
N GLY A 71 -1.57 8.98 1.78
CA GLY A 71 -2.53 10.05 1.48
C GLY A 71 -3.92 9.54 1.10
N ALA A 72 -4.00 8.46 0.32
CA ALA A 72 -5.28 7.82 -0.02
C ALA A 72 -5.94 7.22 1.23
N ILE A 73 -5.17 6.55 2.09
CA ILE A 73 -5.65 6.03 3.38
C ILE A 73 -6.12 7.19 4.28
N LEU A 74 -5.37 8.28 4.36
CA LEU A 74 -5.77 9.46 5.12
C LEU A 74 -7.05 10.10 4.58
N THR A 75 -7.25 10.08 3.26
CA THR A 75 -8.45 10.66 2.63
C THR A 75 -9.70 9.81 2.89
N VAL A 76 -9.58 8.49 2.72
CA VAL A 76 -10.72 7.56 2.86
C VAL A 76 -11.04 7.24 4.32
N LEU A 77 -10.00 7.02 5.13
CA LEU A 77 -10.12 6.52 6.51
C LEU A 77 -9.81 7.57 7.56
N ASN A 78 -9.28 8.74 7.17
CA ASN A 78 -8.80 9.77 8.10
C ASN A 78 -7.74 9.27 9.08
N LEU A 79 -6.91 8.32 8.63
CA LEU A 79 -5.84 7.72 9.42
C LEU A 79 -4.51 7.79 8.69
N GLU A 80 -3.46 8.09 9.44
CA GLU A 80 -2.10 8.11 8.95
C GLU A 80 -1.43 6.77 9.31
N LEU A 81 -1.24 5.91 8.31
CA LEU A 81 -0.62 4.59 8.50
C LEU A 81 0.78 4.55 7.90
N GLU A 82 1.71 3.94 8.64
CA GLU A 82 3.06 3.63 8.18
C GLU A 82 3.05 2.31 7.40
N ILE A 83 3.36 2.39 6.11
CA ILE A 83 3.39 1.23 5.22
C ILE A 83 4.74 0.52 5.34
N SER A 84 4.72 -0.75 5.72
CA SER A 84 5.87 -1.65 5.74
C SER A 84 5.66 -2.78 4.74
N VAL A 85 6.63 -3.00 3.86
CA VAL A 85 6.61 -4.15 2.96
C VAL A 85 7.24 -5.33 3.67
N LYS A 86 6.55 -6.48 3.63
CA LYS A 86 7.10 -7.74 4.13
C LYS A 86 8.20 -8.22 3.17
N SER A 87 9.45 -8.20 3.65
CA SER A 87 10.62 -8.74 2.97
C SER A 87 10.56 -10.26 2.80
#